data_AF-A0A7W0KIH7-F1
#
_entry.id   AF-A0A7W0KIH7-F1
#
_cell.length_a   1.000
_cell.length_b   1.000
_cell.length_c   1.000
_cell.angle_alpha   90.00
_cell.angle_beta   90.00
_cell.angle_gamma   90.00
#
_symmetry.space_group_name_H-M   'P 1'
#
loop_
_entity.id
_entity.type
_entity.pdbx_description
1 polymer ?
#
loop_
_entity_poly.entity_id
_entity_poly.type
_entity_poly.pdbx_seq_one_letter_code
_entity_poly.pdbx_strand_id
1 'polypeptide(L)'
;MRSRRVWVLGTIVLIATSACTPGGRGAGTAAPTSSSASVVVTETAVGPPALSSVEPPAPAVEQFPPFSSTVAPVTAERLGASYRVGCPVAPEALRLVGLTYVGFDGTAAQGELVVAADVVDDVVAVFAQLYRQRFPIRSMVTVEAFGADDDASMAVDNTSAFNCRPVTGGSGWSLHSYGVAIDVDPRENPYVAGNTVLPPEGRDHLDRGNVVPGMILAGDPVVTVFAAHGFAWGGYWTDPVDYQHFEA
;
A
#
# COMPACT_ATOMS: atom_id res chain seq x y z
N MET A 1 9.04 -25.57 18.92
CA MET A 1 7.94 -26.58 18.86
C MET A 1 7.09 -26.24 17.65
N ARG A 2 7.03 -27.10 16.63
CA ARG A 2 6.32 -26.81 15.37
C ARG A 2 4.82 -27.11 15.52
N SER A 3 3.99 -26.08 15.50
CA SER A 3 2.52 -26.20 15.49
C SER A 3 2.02 -26.68 14.12
N ARG A 4 1.15 -27.69 14.13
CA ARG A 4 0.56 -28.32 12.94
C ARG A 4 -0.66 -27.51 12.49
N ARG A 5 -0.62 -26.96 11.27
CA ARG A 5 -1.76 -26.30 10.62
C ARG A 5 -2.76 -27.36 10.12
N VAL A 6 -4.01 -27.27 10.56
CA VAL A 6 -5.14 -28.08 10.06
C VAL A 6 -5.81 -27.28 8.94
N TRP A 7 -5.87 -27.85 7.73
CA TRP A 7 -6.56 -27.27 6.59
C TRP A 7 -8.01 -27.79 6.56
N VAL A 8 -8.99 -26.89 6.62
CA VAL A 8 -10.39 -27.20 6.34
C VAL A 8 -10.65 -26.93 4.86
N LEU A 9 -10.90 -28.00 4.09
CA LEU A 9 -11.30 -27.96 2.69
C LEU A 9 -12.77 -27.54 2.59
N GLY A 10 -13.02 -26.34 2.06
CA GLY A 10 -14.36 -25.86 1.68
C GLY A 10 -14.65 -26.18 0.21
N THR A 11 -15.72 -26.93 -0.03
CA THR A 11 -16.19 -27.42 -1.33
C THR A 11 -16.71 -26.27 -2.22
N ILE A 12 -16.13 -26.10 -3.42
CA ILE A 12 -16.63 -25.18 -4.46
C ILE A 12 -17.70 -25.91 -5.30
N VAL A 13 -18.90 -25.34 -5.37
CA VAL A 13 -19.96 -25.76 -6.31
C VAL A 13 -19.89 -24.86 -7.55
N LEU A 14 -19.44 -25.43 -8.66
CA LEU A 14 -19.45 -24.82 -9.99
C LEU A 14 -20.80 -25.11 -10.68
N ILE A 15 -21.57 -24.08 -11.01
CA ILE A 15 -22.73 -24.17 -11.88
C ILE A 15 -22.32 -23.66 -13.26
N ALA A 16 -22.26 -24.58 -14.23
CA ALA A 16 -22.05 -24.28 -15.64
C ALA A 16 -23.40 -24.15 -16.35
N THR A 17 -23.60 -23.08 -17.12
CA THR A 17 -24.70 -22.97 -18.07
C THR A 17 -24.16 -22.63 -19.46
N SER A 18 -24.29 -23.59 -20.38
CA SER A 18 -24.07 -23.44 -21.82
C SER A 18 -25.27 -22.78 -22.49
N ALA A 19 -25.02 -21.97 -23.53
CA ALA A 19 -26.04 -21.65 -24.54
C ALA A 19 -25.41 -21.49 -25.93
N CYS A 20 -26.10 -22.10 -26.91
CA CYS A 20 -25.70 -22.35 -28.29
C CYS A 20 -25.80 -21.13 -29.23
N THR A 21 -25.00 -21.16 -30.29
CA THR A 21 -25.11 -20.36 -31.52
C THR A 21 -26.17 -20.94 -32.49
N PRO A 22 -26.75 -20.12 -33.39
CA PRO A 22 -26.43 -20.19 -34.84
C PRO A 22 -26.44 -18.78 -35.49
N GLY A 23 -25.80 -18.42 -36.61
CA GLY A 23 -25.63 -19.07 -37.91
C GLY A 23 -26.51 -18.39 -38.96
N GLY A 24 -25.94 -17.59 -39.90
CA GLY A 24 -26.72 -16.96 -40.99
C GLY A 24 -25.87 -16.26 -42.07
N ARG A 25 -25.89 -16.80 -43.29
CA ARG A 25 -25.27 -16.29 -44.54
C ARG A 25 -26.27 -15.44 -45.33
N GLY A 26 -25.79 -14.48 -46.13
CA GLY A 26 -26.58 -13.83 -47.19
C GLY A 26 -25.69 -13.01 -48.14
N ALA A 27 -25.78 -13.27 -49.44
CA ALA A 27 -24.98 -12.72 -50.53
C ALA A 27 -25.84 -11.95 -51.55
N GLY A 28 -25.19 -11.08 -52.36
CA GLY A 28 -25.70 -10.48 -53.61
C GLY A 28 -26.38 -9.11 -53.45
N THR A 29 -26.32 -8.14 -54.36
CA THR A 29 -25.89 -8.11 -55.78
C THR A 29 -25.70 -6.65 -56.26
N ALA A 30 -24.71 -6.47 -57.15
CA ALA A 30 -24.37 -5.44 -58.17
C ALA A 30 -25.15 -4.12 -58.42
N ALA A 31 -24.35 -3.04 -58.63
CA ALA A 31 -24.24 -2.12 -59.81
C ALA A 31 -25.47 -1.26 -60.26
N PRO A 32 -25.32 -0.06 -60.90
CA PRO A 32 -24.29 0.26 -61.90
C PRO A 32 -23.60 1.63 -61.85
N THR A 33 -22.53 1.65 -62.64
CA THR A 33 -21.64 2.72 -63.09
C THR A 33 -22.33 3.82 -63.90
N SER A 34 -21.80 5.05 -63.80
CA SER A 34 -21.85 6.02 -64.90
C SER A 34 -20.48 6.67 -65.10
N SER A 35 -20.04 6.62 -66.35
CA SER A 35 -18.73 6.99 -66.87
C SER A 35 -18.67 8.48 -67.19
N SER A 36 -17.56 9.13 -66.88
CA SER A 36 -17.20 10.42 -67.47
C SER A 36 -15.70 10.47 -67.69
N ALA A 37 -15.33 10.58 -68.97
CA ALA A 37 -13.97 10.68 -69.44
C ALA A 37 -13.38 12.04 -69.05
N SER A 38 -12.13 12.07 -68.63
CA SER A 38 -11.33 13.29 -68.59
C SER A 38 -9.87 12.98 -68.90
N VAL A 39 -9.32 13.91 -69.68
CA VAL A 39 -8.07 13.91 -70.45
C VAL A 39 -6.84 13.65 -69.57
N VAL A 40 -5.95 12.76 -70.03
CA VAL A 40 -4.62 12.55 -69.44
C VAL A 40 -3.69 13.66 -69.92
N VAL A 41 -3.26 14.53 -69.01
CA VAL A 41 -2.10 15.42 -69.20
C VAL A 41 -0.98 14.86 -68.33
N THR A 42 0.02 14.24 -68.96
CA THR A 42 1.24 13.81 -68.28
C THR A 42 2.14 15.02 -68.04
N GLU A 43 2.11 15.55 -66.83
CA GLU A 43 3.12 16.47 -66.32
C GLU A 43 4.14 15.68 -65.51
N THR A 44 5.39 15.63 -66.01
CA THR A 44 6.51 14.99 -65.33
C THR A 44 6.95 15.86 -64.14
N ALA A 45 6.34 15.65 -62.99
CA ALA A 45 6.76 16.30 -61.75
C ALA A 45 8.05 15.63 -61.23
N VAL A 46 9.15 16.39 -61.24
CA VAL A 46 10.38 16.03 -60.53
C VAL A 46 10.08 16.12 -59.03
N GLY A 47 10.03 14.97 -58.35
CA GLY A 47 9.77 14.90 -56.91
C GLY A 47 10.90 15.56 -56.11
N PRO A 48 10.59 16.35 -55.06
CA PRO A 48 11.61 16.91 -54.19
C PRO A 48 12.36 15.77 -53.46
N PRO A 49 13.63 15.99 -53.08
CA PRO A 49 14.41 14.97 -52.37
C PRO A 49 13.71 14.60 -51.06
N ALA A 50 13.58 13.29 -50.82
CA ALA A 50 13.04 12.77 -49.56
C ALA A 50 13.93 13.24 -48.40
N LEU A 51 13.43 14.19 -47.61
CA LEU A 51 14.04 14.54 -46.35
C LEU A 51 13.82 13.35 -45.40
N SER A 52 14.89 12.64 -45.05
CA SER A 52 14.89 11.69 -43.96
C SER A 52 14.48 12.41 -42.67
N SER A 53 13.24 12.18 -42.25
CA SER A 53 12.76 12.59 -40.94
C SER A 53 13.52 11.77 -39.89
N VAL A 54 14.49 12.39 -39.22
CA VAL A 54 15.07 11.81 -38.01
C VAL A 54 14.03 12.01 -36.92
N GLU A 55 13.29 10.95 -36.61
CA GLU A 55 12.35 10.94 -35.51
C GLU A 55 13.13 11.18 -34.19
N PRO A 56 12.73 12.16 -33.37
CA PRO A 56 13.36 12.40 -32.08
C PRO A 56 13.30 11.11 -31.24
N PRO A 57 14.35 10.78 -30.47
CA PRO A 57 14.27 9.66 -29.54
C PRO A 57 13.08 9.89 -28.61
N ALA A 58 12.25 8.85 -28.45
CA ALA A 58 11.14 8.87 -27.49
C ALA A 58 11.68 9.31 -26.12
N PRO A 59 10.95 10.16 -25.37
CA PRO A 59 11.39 10.60 -24.06
C PRO A 59 11.67 9.37 -23.20
N ALA A 60 12.84 9.34 -22.55
CA ALA A 60 13.16 8.32 -21.57
C ALA A 60 12.06 8.37 -20.50
N VAL A 61 11.28 7.31 -20.39
CA VAL A 61 10.32 7.15 -19.29
C VAL A 61 11.18 7.17 -18.03
N GLU A 62 11.05 8.21 -17.19
CA GLU A 62 11.69 8.22 -15.88
C GLU A 62 11.23 6.96 -15.14
N GLN A 63 12.16 6.02 -14.95
CA GLN A 63 11.88 4.78 -14.26
C GLN A 63 11.73 5.12 -12.78
N PHE A 64 10.57 4.78 -12.22
CA PHE A 64 10.33 4.91 -10.78
C PHE A 64 11.46 4.17 -10.02
N PRO A 65 12.04 4.76 -8.96
CA PRO A 65 13.14 4.13 -8.24
C PRO A 65 12.79 2.70 -7.79
N PRO A 66 13.76 1.78 -7.72
CA PRO A 66 13.50 0.46 -7.18
C PRO A 66 13.23 0.54 -5.67
N PHE A 67 12.41 -0.37 -5.15
CA PHE A 67 12.28 -0.57 -3.71
C PHE A 67 13.65 -0.96 -3.12
N SER A 68 14.00 -0.38 -1.98
CA SER A 68 15.16 -0.75 -1.20
C SER A 68 14.79 -0.89 0.28
N SER A 69 15.55 -1.72 0.99
CA SER A 69 15.43 -1.83 2.45
C SER A 69 16.79 -2.03 3.10
N THR A 70 16.90 -1.62 4.36
CA THR A 70 18.06 -1.86 5.22
C THR A 70 17.59 -2.37 6.57
N VAL A 71 18.43 -3.16 7.25
CA VAL A 71 18.14 -3.68 8.59
C VAL A 71 19.38 -3.48 9.44
N ALA A 72 19.21 -2.83 10.60
CA ALA A 72 20.29 -2.59 11.55
C ALA A 72 19.87 -2.96 12.98
N PRO A 73 20.81 -3.38 13.85
CA PRO A 73 20.59 -3.39 15.29
C PRO A 73 20.21 -2.00 15.80
N VAL A 74 19.49 -1.95 16.92
CA VAL A 74 19.14 -0.69 17.59
C VAL A 74 19.66 -0.69 19.02
N THR A 75 20.05 0.48 19.53
CA THR A 75 20.45 0.67 20.93
C THR A 75 19.36 1.40 21.70
N ALA A 76 19.39 1.34 23.03
CA ALA A 76 18.46 2.09 23.87
C ALA A 76 18.53 3.61 23.59
N GLU A 77 19.73 4.13 23.29
CA GLU A 77 19.93 5.54 22.95
C GLU A 77 19.23 5.92 21.63
N ARG A 78 19.27 5.06 20.61
CA ARG A 78 18.56 5.29 19.35
C ARG A 78 17.04 5.22 19.51
N LEU A 79 16.54 4.40 20.44
CA LEU A 79 15.11 4.33 20.78
C LEU A 79 14.64 5.54 21.60
N GLY A 80 15.55 6.27 22.24
CA GLY A 80 15.23 7.52 22.95
C GLY A 80 14.05 7.38 23.91
N ALA A 81 13.07 8.28 23.81
CA ALA A 81 11.89 8.30 24.66
C ALA A 81 10.95 7.10 24.45
N SER A 82 11.03 6.40 23.31
CA SER A 82 10.15 5.26 23.00
C SER A 82 10.52 3.98 23.76
N TYR A 83 11.63 4.00 24.53
CA TYR A 83 12.10 2.87 25.31
C TYR A 83 12.52 3.29 26.74
N ARG A 84 12.30 2.39 27.69
CA ARG A 84 12.78 2.51 29.07
C ARG A 84 13.01 1.14 29.70
N VAL A 85 13.77 1.11 30.79
CA VAL A 85 13.90 -0.11 31.60
C VAL A 85 12.49 -0.56 32.05
N GLY A 86 12.20 -1.85 31.85
CA GLY A 86 10.90 -2.45 32.12
C GLY A 86 10.01 -2.66 30.88
N CYS A 87 10.43 -2.16 29.71
CA CYS A 87 9.79 -2.53 28.44
C CYS A 87 9.87 -4.05 28.20
N PRO A 88 8.85 -4.64 27.54
CA PRO A 88 8.76 -6.09 27.42
C PRO A 88 9.79 -6.68 26.44
N VAL A 89 10.36 -5.86 25.55
CA VAL A 89 11.35 -6.27 24.56
C VAL A 89 12.59 -5.39 24.69
N ALA A 90 13.76 -6.01 24.83
CA ALA A 90 15.03 -5.30 24.92
C ALA A 90 15.50 -4.80 23.55
N PRO A 91 16.32 -3.73 23.47
CA PRO A 91 16.79 -3.17 22.19
C PRO A 91 17.47 -4.20 21.28
N GLU A 92 18.16 -5.19 21.86
CA GLU A 92 18.86 -6.24 21.11
C GLU A 92 17.90 -7.17 20.34
N ALA A 93 16.64 -7.23 20.75
CA ALA A 93 15.57 -7.98 20.09
C ALA A 93 14.77 -7.13 19.08
N LEU A 94 15.10 -5.84 18.93
CA LEU A 94 14.49 -4.93 17.97
C LEU A 94 15.46 -4.64 16.81
N ARG A 95 14.91 -4.22 15.67
CA ARG A 95 15.68 -3.80 14.49
C ARG A 95 15.14 -2.47 13.98
N LEU A 96 16.05 -1.58 13.60
CA LEU A 96 15.75 -0.43 12.78
C LEU A 96 15.71 -0.89 11.32
N VAL A 97 14.55 -0.73 10.68
CA VAL A 97 14.29 -1.14 9.30
C VAL A 97 14.08 0.11 8.46
N GLY A 98 15.01 0.38 7.55
CA GLY A 98 14.86 1.44 6.56
C GLY A 98 14.10 0.91 5.35
N LEU A 99 13.14 1.68 4.83
CA LEU A 99 12.24 1.27 3.76
C LEU A 99 12.03 2.39 2.76
N THR A 100 12.00 2.05 1.46
CA THR A 100 11.48 2.94 0.43
C THR A 100 9.97 2.84 0.36
N TYR A 101 9.27 3.98 0.42
CA TYR A 101 7.81 4.06 0.28
C TYR A 101 7.41 5.06 -0.81
N VAL A 102 6.13 5.04 -1.22
CA VAL A 102 5.57 6.02 -2.15
C VAL A 102 4.83 7.08 -1.33
N GLY A 103 5.22 8.33 -1.46
CA GLY A 103 4.56 9.46 -0.82
C GLY A 103 3.19 9.75 -1.41
N PHE A 104 2.38 10.54 -0.70
CA PHE A 104 1.10 11.04 -1.21
C PHE A 104 1.24 11.92 -2.47
N ASP A 105 2.43 12.47 -2.72
CA ASP A 105 2.76 13.20 -3.95
C ASP A 105 3.12 12.26 -5.13
N GLY A 106 3.11 10.95 -4.91
CA GLY A 106 3.44 9.93 -5.89
C GLY A 106 4.95 9.71 -6.09
N THR A 107 5.81 10.36 -5.29
CA THR A 107 7.27 10.22 -5.38
C THR A 107 7.79 9.17 -4.42
N ALA A 108 8.98 8.61 -4.70
CA ALA A 108 9.62 7.68 -3.79
C ALA A 108 10.33 8.44 -2.66
N ALA A 109 10.10 8.02 -1.42
CA ALA A 109 10.76 8.55 -0.23
C ALA A 109 11.36 7.41 0.61
N GLN A 110 12.20 7.77 1.59
CA GLN A 110 12.78 6.83 2.56
C GLN A 110 12.18 7.07 3.94
N GLY A 111 11.94 5.99 4.66
CA GLY A 111 11.42 6.01 6.02
C GLY A 111 12.04 4.93 6.89
N GLU A 112 11.77 5.00 8.18
CA GLU A 112 12.29 4.07 9.18
C GLU A 112 11.17 3.55 10.08
N LEU A 113 11.21 2.24 10.37
CA LEU A 113 10.41 1.60 11.41
C LEU A 113 11.33 0.88 12.38
N VAL A 114 10.92 0.79 13.64
CA VAL A 114 11.51 -0.15 14.60
C VAL A 114 10.52 -1.27 14.84
N VAL A 115 10.96 -2.51 14.63
CA VAL A 115 10.13 -3.72 14.79
C VAL A 115 10.92 -4.82 15.51
N ALA A 116 10.24 -5.83 16.02
CA ALA A 116 10.87 -7.02 16.58
C ALA A 116 11.65 -7.77 15.49
N ALA A 117 12.80 -8.34 15.86
CA ALA A 117 13.66 -9.08 14.95
C ALA A 117 12.92 -10.21 14.22
N ASP A 118 11.92 -10.82 14.87
CA ASP A 118 11.17 -11.96 14.35
C ASP A 118 10.19 -11.60 13.22
N VAL A 119 9.78 -10.32 13.09
CA VAL A 119 8.83 -9.86 12.07
C VAL A 119 9.49 -9.03 10.95
N VAL A 120 10.81 -8.85 10.98
CA VAL A 120 11.53 -7.98 10.01
C VAL A 120 11.29 -8.41 8.57
N ASP A 121 11.44 -9.69 8.27
CA ASP A 121 11.33 -10.20 6.88
C ASP A 121 9.90 -10.02 6.35
N ASP A 122 8.90 -10.25 7.21
CA ASP A 122 7.48 -10.07 6.91
C ASP A 122 7.16 -8.59 6.64
N VAL A 123 7.65 -7.68 7.50
CA VAL A 123 7.49 -6.23 7.34
C VAL A 123 8.14 -5.74 6.04
N VAL A 124 9.38 -6.13 5.74
CA VAL A 124 10.04 -5.78 4.49
C VAL A 124 9.24 -6.28 3.29
N ALA A 125 8.70 -7.50 3.35
CA ALA A 125 7.89 -8.07 2.27
C ALA A 125 6.52 -7.38 2.10
N VAL A 126 5.90 -6.92 3.19
CA VAL A 126 4.69 -6.09 3.18
C VAL A 126 4.99 -4.78 2.45
N PHE A 127 5.95 -3.99 2.92
CA PHE A 127 6.23 -2.67 2.34
C PHE A 127 6.76 -2.76 0.90
N ALA A 128 7.50 -3.81 0.54
CA ALA A 128 7.87 -4.07 -0.84
C ALA A 128 6.66 -4.31 -1.77
N GLN A 129 5.58 -4.89 -1.24
CA GLN A 129 4.32 -5.08 -1.98
C GLN A 129 3.52 -3.78 -2.07
N LEU A 130 3.42 -3.04 -0.97
CA LEU A 130 2.76 -1.73 -0.95
C LEU A 130 3.44 -0.74 -1.91
N TYR A 131 4.77 -0.72 -1.93
CA TYR A 131 5.55 0.10 -2.87
C TYR A 131 5.24 -0.24 -4.33
N ARG A 132 5.16 -1.53 -4.67
CA ARG A 132 4.78 -1.99 -6.02
C ARG A 132 3.34 -1.61 -6.39
N GLN A 133 2.45 -1.58 -5.41
CA GLN A 133 1.06 -1.15 -5.58
C GLN A 133 0.91 0.37 -5.58
N ARG A 134 1.98 1.12 -5.28
CA ARG A 134 1.97 2.58 -5.09
C ARG A 134 0.94 3.01 -4.04
N PHE A 135 0.77 2.20 -3.00
CA PHE A 135 -0.01 2.64 -1.84
C PHE A 135 0.69 3.85 -1.22
N PRO A 136 0.01 5.01 -1.11
CA PRO A 136 0.63 6.22 -0.60
C PRO A 136 0.82 6.09 0.91
N ILE A 137 1.95 6.59 1.42
CA ILE A 137 2.27 6.72 2.84
C ILE A 137 2.69 8.17 3.09
N ARG A 138 2.16 8.83 4.12
CA ARG A 138 2.45 10.26 4.31
C ARG A 138 3.81 10.49 4.94
N SER A 139 4.11 9.75 5.99
CA SER A 139 5.42 9.77 6.63
C SER A 139 5.69 8.44 7.32
N MET A 140 6.98 8.15 7.52
CA MET A 140 7.42 6.93 8.21
C MET A 140 8.68 7.26 9.00
N VAL A 141 8.46 7.71 10.23
CA VAL A 141 9.47 8.21 11.17
C VAL A 141 9.29 7.49 12.49
N THR A 142 10.39 7.09 13.12
CA THR A 142 10.36 6.38 14.40
C THR A 142 9.85 7.29 15.53
N VAL A 143 9.05 6.74 16.44
CA VAL A 143 8.15 7.52 17.34
C VAL A 143 8.90 8.36 18.38
N GLU A 144 10.15 8.04 18.66
CA GLU A 144 11.01 8.84 19.54
C GLU A 144 11.33 10.23 18.98
N ALA A 145 11.26 10.43 17.64
CA ALA A 145 11.38 11.75 17.03
C ALA A 145 10.26 12.71 17.47
N PHE A 146 9.15 12.17 17.94
CA PHE A 146 8.00 12.89 18.50
C PHE A 146 7.98 12.84 20.04
N GLY A 147 9.11 12.50 20.68
CA GLY A 147 9.18 12.39 22.13
C GLY A 147 8.38 11.21 22.70
N ALA A 148 8.12 10.19 21.88
CA ALA A 148 7.26 9.04 22.19
C ALA A 148 5.77 9.38 22.42
N ASP A 149 5.33 10.53 21.92
CA ASP A 149 3.94 10.99 21.97
C ASP A 149 3.18 10.49 20.73
N ASP A 150 2.22 9.58 20.95
CA ASP A 150 1.40 9.03 19.86
C ASP A 150 0.50 10.10 19.23
N ASP A 151 -0.03 11.05 20.01
CA ASP A 151 -0.89 12.11 19.46
C ASP A 151 -0.07 13.02 18.55
N ALA A 152 1.17 13.34 18.92
CA ALA A 152 2.09 14.10 18.08
C ALA A 152 2.48 13.35 16.79
N SER A 153 2.72 12.04 16.88
CA SER A 153 3.00 11.16 15.73
C SER A 153 1.79 11.07 14.79
N MET A 154 0.59 10.83 15.33
CA MET A 154 -0.65 10.75 14.55
C MET A 154 -1.04 12.10 13.92
N ALA A 155 -0.79 13.23 14.58
CA ALA A 155 -1.12 14.56 14.06
C ALA A 155 -0.45 14.87 12.72
N VAL A 156 0.78 14.36 12.53
CA VAL A 156 1.53 14.47 11.26
C VAL A 156 1.28 13.30 10.30
N ASP A 157 0.33 12.42 10.64
CA ASP A 157 -0.06 11.25 9.84
C ASP A 157 1.10 10.27 9.63
N ASN A 158 1.77 9.92 10.71
CA ASN A 158 2.95 9.07 10.67
C ASN A 158 2.60 7.58 10.72
N THR A 159 3.06 6.83 9.72
CA THR A 159 3.12 5.37 9.76
C THR A 159 4.21 4.95 10.74
N SER A 160 3.87 4.20 11.78
CA SER A 160 4.76 3.94 12.92
C SER A 160 4.61 2.52 13.48
N ALA A 161 5.60 2.07 14.27
CA ALA A 161 5.63 0.69 14.77
C ALA A 161 5.98 0.59 16.26
N PHE A 162 7.25 0.69 16.67
CA PHE A 162 7.60 0.54 18.08
C PHE A 162 7.33 1.81 18.91
N ASN A 163 6.56 1.66 19.99
CA ASN A 163 6.48 2.62 21.10
C ASN A 163 6.18 1.86 22.41
N CYS A 164 7.11 1.90 23.37
CA CYS A 164 6.97 1.20 24.64
C CYS A 164 6.09 1.97 25.63
N ARG A 165 4.82 1.55 25.74
CA ARG A 165 3.79 2.19 26.56
C ARG A 165 2.74 1.18 27.02
N PRO A 166 2.02 1.47 28.12
CA PRO A 166 0.85 0.68 28.45
C PRO A 166 -0.18 0.70 27.31
N VAL A 167 -0.97 -0.35 27.23
CA VAL A 167 -2.17 -0.37 26.37
C VAL A 167 -3.14 0.70 26.85
N THR A 168 -3.82 1.35 25.92
CA THR A 168 -4.80 2.39 26.23
C THR A 168 -5.93 1.81 27.10
N GLY A 169 -6.18 2.43 28.26
CA GLY A 169 -7.26 2.03 29.18
C GLY A 169 -7.04 0.73 29.97
N GLY A 170 -5.86 0.10 29.89
CA GLY A 170 -5.56 -1.17 30.56
C GLY A 170 -4.27 -1.17 31.39
N SER A 171 -3.92 -2.34 31.92
CA SER A 171 -2.70 -2.56 32.74
C SER A 171 -1.58 -3.33 32.02
N GLY A 172 -1.84 -3.80 30.79
CA GLY A 172 -0.87 -4.49 29.95
C GLY A 172 -0.04 -3.55 29.08
N TRP A 173 0.83 -4.13 28.26
CA TRP A 173 1.60 -3.42 27.24
C TRP A 173 0.81 -3.35 25.93
N SER A 174 0.97 -2.24 25.19
CA SER A 174 0.51 -2.17 23.80
C SER A 174 1.31 -3.16 22.94
N LEU A 175 0.73 -3.67 21.85
CA LEU A 175 1.49 -4.50 20.89
C LEU A 175 2.62 -3.73 20.19
N HIS A 176 2.49 -2.41 20.09
CA HIS A 176 3.60 -1.53 19.69
C HIS A 176 4.81 -1.66 20.61
N SER A 177 4.61 -1.98 21.89
CA SER A 177 5.72 -2.18 22.85
C SER A 177 6.47 -3.50 22.64
N TYR A 178 5.89 -4.43 21.88
CA TYR A 178 6.57 -5.66 21.48
C TYR A 178 7.21 -5.54 20.09
N GLY A 179 7.00 -4.43 19.38
CA GLY A 179 7.53 -4.23 18.02
C GLY A 179 6.87 -5.12 16.97
N VAL A 180 5.64 -5.58 17.21
CA VAL A 180 4.88 -6.47 16.29
C VAL A 180 3.61 -5.82 15.76
N ALA A 181 3.44 -4.52 16.00
CA ALA A 181 2.33 -3.72 15.48
C ALA A 181 2.82 -2.59 14.58
N ILE A 182 2.00 -2.22 13.61
CA ILE A 182 2.21 -1.11 12.68
C ILE A 182 0.91 -0.32 12.55
N ASP A 183 0.97 0.98 12.76
CA ASP A 183 -0.08 1.93 12.41
C ASP A 183 0.24 2.57 11.06
N VAL A 184 -0.73 2.65 10.15
CA VAL A 184 -0.56 3.20 8.79
C VAL A 184 -1.48 4.39 8.55
N ASP A 185 -0.89 5.55 8.26
CA ASP A 185 -1.55 6.83 7.95
C ASP A 185 -2.81 7.10 8.81
N PRO A 186 -2.62 7.39 10.12
CA PRO A 186 -3.68 7.56 11.11
C PRO A 186 -4.81 8.53 10.72
N ARG A 187 -4.51 9.58 9.96
CA ARG A 187 -5.50 10.58 9.52
C ARG A 187 -6.51 9.97 8.56
N GLU A 188 -6.06 9.20 7.58
CA GLU A 188 -6.96 8.50 6.65
C GLU A 188 -7.55 7.22 7.28
N ASN A 189 -6.89 6.67 8.31
CA ASN A 189 -7.24 5.41 8.97
C ASN A 189 -7.35 5.57 10.49
N PRO A 190 -8.34 6.32 10.99
CA PRO A 190 -8.39 6.67 12.40
C PRO A 190 -8.69 5.49 13.34
N TYR A 191 -8.21 5.61 14.57
CA TYR A 191 -8.76 4.88 15.71
C TYR A 191 -10.12 5.47 16.10
N VAL A 192 -11.12 4.62 16.33
CA VAL A 192 -12.49 5.01 16.68
C VAL A 192 -12.99 4.19 17.88
N ALA A 193 -13.29 4.87 18.98
CA ALA A 193 -13.88 4.27 20.19
C ALA A 193 -15.04 5.13 20.69
N GLY A 194 -16.28 4.66 20.51
CA GLY A 194 -17.47 5.47 20.78
C GLY A 194 -17.44 6.81 19.99
N ASN A 195 -17.37 7.93 20.71
CA ASN A 195 -17.27 9.28 20.12
C ASN A 195 -15.83 9.80 19.96
N THR A 196 -14.85 9.03 20.44
CA THR A 196 -13.43 9.36 20.35
C THR A 196 -12.90 8.93 18.99
N VAL A 197 -12.20 9.86 18.33
CA VAL A 197 -11.53 9.64 17.04
C VAL A 197 -10.13 10.20 17.16
N LEU A 198 -9.13 9.38 16.89
CA LEU A 198 -7.72 9.73 16.96
C LEU A 198 -7.03 9.41 15.62
N PRO A 199 -6.27 10.35 15.04
CA PRO A 199 -6.20 11.75 15.42
C PRO A 199 -7.56 12.46 15.19
N PRO A 200 -7.83 13.60 15.85
CA PRO A 200 -9.11 14.30 15.73
C PRO A 200 -9.55 14.62 14.31
N GLU A 201 -8.59 14.87 13.41
CA GLU A 201 -8.81 15.18 12.01
C GLU A 201 -9.17 13.95 11.17
N GLY A 202 -8.97 12.74 11.67
CA GLY A 202 -9.48 11.53 11.04
C GLY A 202 -11.01 11.46 11.01
N ARG A 203 -11.70 12.37 11.69
CA ARG A 203 -13.17 12.54 11.58
C ARG A 203 -13.64 12.73 10.14
N ASP A 204 -12.82 13.35 9.30
CA ASP A 204 -13.13 13.59 7.89
C ASP A 204 -13.18 12.28 7.07
N HIS A 205 -12.63 11.19 7.60
CA HIS A 205 -12.50 9.88 6.95
C HIS A 205 -13.35 8.77 7.59
N LEU A 206 -14.34 9.13 8.42
CA LEU A 206 -15.26 8.17 9.04
C LEU A 206 -16.28 7.59 8.06
N ASP A 207 -16.69 8.38 7.06
CA ASP A 207 -17.50 7.86 5.97
C ASP A 207 -16.61 7.03 5.04
N ARG A 208 -16.51 5.73 5.33
CA ARG A 208 -15.73 4.77 4.53
C ARG A 208 -16.28 4.56 3.11
N GLY A 209 -17.40 5.18 2.74
CA GLY A 209 -17.91 5.24 1.36
C GLY A 209 -17.32 6.37 0.51
N ASN A 210 -16.77 7.42 1.13
CA ASN A 210 -16.09 8.51 0.44
C ASN A 210 -14.57 8.25 0.39
N VAL A 211 -14.17 7.34 -0.50
CA VAL A 211 -12.80 6.83 -0.55
C VAL A 211 -11.83 7.87 -1.11
N VAL A 212 -10.77 8.15 -0.35
CA VAL A 212 -9.62 8.97 -0.77
C VAL A 212 -8.33 8.14 -0.75
N PRO A 213 -7.24 8.57 -1.43
CA PRO A 213 -5.96 7.85 -1.37
C PRO A 213 -5.47 7.65 0.05
N GLY A 214 -4.88 6.49 0.35
CA GLY A 214 -4.35 6.14 1.68
C GLY A 214 -5.36 5.50 2.63
N MET A 215 -6.66 5.58 2.35
CA MET A 215 -7.67 4.87 3.13
C MET A 215 -7.53 3.34 2.96
N ILE A 216 -7.64 2.62 4.06
CA ILE A 216 -7.62 1.17 4.17
C ILE A 216 -9.05 0.67 4.42
N LEU A 217 -9.57 -0.11 3.48
CA LEU A 217 -10.92 -0.68 3.55
C LEU A 217 -10.86 -2.20 3.65
N ALA A 218 -11.96 -2.77 4.16
CA ALA A 218 -12.11 -4.22 4.23
C ALA A 218 -11.99 -4.86 2.84
N GLY A 219 -11.05 -5.79 2.69
CA GLY A 219 -10.79 -6.48 1.42
C GLY A 219 -9.79 -5.77 0.51
N ASP A 220 -9.25 -4.63 0.91
CA ASP A 220 -8.24 -3.94 0.11
C ASP A 220 -6.95 -4.76 -0.03
N PRO A 221 -6.18 -4.50 -1.11
CA PRO A 221 -4.88 -5.12 -1.31
C PRO A 221 -3.92 -4.97 -0.12
N VAL A 222 -3.91 -3.81 0.56
CA VAL A 222 -3.08 -3.57 1.75
C VAL A 222 -3.42 -4.55 2.88
N VAL A 223 -4.71 -4.72 3.21
CA VAL A 223 -5.17 -5.68 4.24
C VAL A 223 -4.79 -7.10 3.85
N THR A 224 -4.96 -7.46 2.58
CA THR A 224 -4.60 -8.78 2.06
C THR A 224 -3.10 -9.05 2.15
N VAL A 225 -2.27 -8.05 1.84
CA VAL A 225 -0.80 -8.13 1.91
C VAL A 225 -0.34 -8.34 3.35
N PHE A 226 -0.85 -7.55 4.30
CA PHE A 226 -0.54 -7.73 5.73
C PHE A 226 -0.99 -9.12 6.23
N ALA A 227 -2.22 -9.54 5.90
CA ALA A 227 -2.74 -10.85 6.29
C ALA A 227 -1.95 -12.03 5.73
N ALA A 228 -1.42 -11.92 4.51
CA ALA A 228 -0.56 -12.95 3.91
C ALA A 228 0.75 -13.17 4.69
N HIS A 229 1.17 -12.16 5.45
CA HIS A 229 2.36 -12.15 6.31
C HIS A 229 2.02 -12.29 7.80
N GLY A 230 0.80 -12.74 8.12
CA GLY A 230 0.40 -13.09 9.48
C GLY A 230 -0.19 -11.95 10.31
N PHE A 231 -0.30 -10.74 9.76
CA PHE A 231 -0.87 -9.60 10.48
C PHE A 231 -2.41 -9.60 10.42
N ALA A 232 -3.05 -9.47 11.58
CA ALA A 232 -4.46 -9.11 11.69
C ALA A 232 -4.63 -7.59 11.54
N TRP A 233 -5.80 -7.15 11.10
CA TRP A 233 -6.12 -5.73 10.92
C TRP A 233 -7.18 -5.27 11.94
N GLY A 234 -6.90 -4.16 12.61
CA GLY A 234 -7.77 -3.56 13.64
C GLY A 234 -9.08 -3.00 13.10
N GLY A 235 -9.17 -2.75 11.79
CA GLY A 235 -10.42 -2.34 11.15
C GLY A 235 -11.52 -3.42 11.15
N TYR A 236 -11.19 -4.66 11.53
CA TYR A 236 -12.17 -5.73 11.74
C TYR A 236 -12.69 -5.85 13.19
N TRP A 237 -12.14 -5.07 14.12
CA TRP A 237 -12.62 -5.06 15.50
C TRP A 237 -13.97 -4.35 15.63
N THR A 238 -14.62 -4.48 16.79
CA THR A 238 -15.96 -3.91 17.04
C THR A 238 -15.94 -2.67 17.93
N ASP A 239 -15.10 -2.67 18.96
CA ASP A 239 -14.89 -1.53 19.87
C ASP A 239 -13.58 -1.73 20.64
N PRO A 240 -12.54 -0.92 20.39
CA PRO A 240 -12.47 0.09 19.34
C PRO A 240 -12.45 -0.53 17.93
N VAL A 241 -12.74 0.28 16.91
CA VAL A 241 -12.35 -0.01 15.53
C VAL A 241 -11.07 0.77 15.25
N ASP A 242 -9.99 0.08 14.89
CA ASP A 242 -8.67 0.70 14.75
C ASP A 242 -8.15 0.55 13.32
N TYR A 243 -8.53 1.48 12.43
CA TYR A 243 -8.29 1.33 10.99
C TYR A 243 -6.80 1.42 10.61
N GLN A 244 -5.98 2.12 11.40
CA GLN A 244 -4.54 2.25 11.20
C GLN A 244 -3.79 0.96 11.55
N HIS A 245 -4.32 0.18 12.49
CA HIS A 245 -3.54 -0.80 13.24
C HIS A 245 -3.47 -2.18 12.57
N PHE A 246 -2.26 -2.71 12.48
CA PHE A 246 -1.97 -4.09 12.10
C PHE A 246 -1.11 -4.76 13.16
N GLU A 247 -1.37 -6.03 13.50
CA GLU A 247 -0.61 -6.78 14.51
C GLU A 247 -0.37 -8.24 14.13
N ALA A 248 0.80 -8.80 14.49
CA ALA A 248 1.19 -10.20 14.25
C ALA A 248 1.26 -11.07 15.51
#